data_AF-A0A5B6V4K6-F1
#
_entry.id   AF-A0A5B6V4K6-F1
#
_cell.length_a   1.000
_cell.length_b   1.000
_cell.length_c   1.000
_cell.angle_alpha   90.00
_cell.angle_beta   90.00
_cell.angle_gamma   90.00
#
_symmetry.space_group_name_H-M   'P 1'
#
loop_
_entity.id
_entity.type
_entity.pdbx_description
1 polymer ?
#
loop_
_entity_poly.entity_id
_entity_poly.type
_entity_poly.pdbx_seq_one_letter_code
_entity_poly.pdbx_strand_id
1 'polypeptide(L)'
;MIILHEYPISMVEHYGFKKSFNTLQPRFCYALAPHTAEVLADMLKECIQSWNLDLRLPTITMDNCKTNDAMMDILRGEFPYGSLLLYGQVFHMCCCAHISNLIVQDGLSVVVADSVQRIRDSVMFWATSDKRIQKFE
;
A
#
# COMPACT_ATOMS: atom_id res chain seq x y z
N MET A 1 1.19 14.05 -6.03
CA MET A 1 0.90 14.83 -7.25
C MET A 1 -0.15 15.93 -7.01
N ILE A 2 -1.35 15.66 -6.50
CA ILE A 2 -2.34 16.73 -6.22
C ILE A 2 -1.85 17.67 -5.09
N ILE A 3 -1.44 17.09 -3.96
CA ILE A 3 -0.94 17.86 -2.80
C ILE A 3 0.38 18.57 -3.12
N LEU A 4 1.29 17.89 -3.83
CA LEU A 4 2.63 18.40 -4.13
C LEU A 4 2.63 19.55 -5.16
N HIS A 5 1.62 19.62 -6.03
CA HIS A 5 1.45 20.69 -6.99
C HIS A 5 0.36 21.68 -6.58
N GLU A 6 -0.12 21.59 -5.34
CA GLU A 6 -1.20 22.43 -4.78
C GLU A 6 -2.45 22.49 -5.67
N TYR A 7 -2.71 21.40 -6.40
CA TYR A 7 -3.93 21.31 -7.18
C TYR A 7 -5.13 21.25 -6.24
N PRO A 8 -6.22 21.96 -6.56
CA PRO A 8 -7.41 21.90 -5.75
C PRO A 8 -7.93 20.46 -5.72
N ILE A 9 -8.41 20.01 -4.55
CA ILE A 9 -8.93 18.65 -4.36
C ILE A 9 -10.04 18.33 -5.37
N SER A 10 -10.80 19.34 -5.83
CA SER A 10 -11.81 19.22 -6.89
C SER A 10 -11.28 18.67 -8.22
N MET A 11 -9.97 18.67 -8.46
CA MET A 11 -9.35 18.01 -9.61
C MET A 11 -9.71 16.51 -9.69
N VAL A 12 -9.91 15.83 -8.56
CA VAL A 12 -10.32 14.41 -8.55
C VAL A 12 -11.73 14.21 -9.11
N GLU A 13 -12.53 15.27 -9.16
CA GLU A 13 -13.88 15.23 -9.71
C GLU A 13 -13.92 15.44 -11.22
N HIS A 14 -12.83 15.94 -11.80
CA HIS A 14 -12.72 16.26 -13.22
C HIS A 14 -12.90 15.00 -14.09
N TYR A 15 -13.63 15.15 -15.20
CA TYR A 15 -13.93 14.04 -16.11
C TYR A 15 -12.67 13.33 -16.61
N GLY A 16 -11.62 14.09 -16.97
CA GLY A 16 -10.35 13.50 -17.41
C GLY A 16 -9.70 12.64 -16.34
N PHE A 17 -9.72 13.09 -15.08
CA PHE A 17 -9.19 12.34 -13.95
C PHE A 17 -9.99 11.05 -13.73
N LYS A 18 -11.32 11.16 -13.61
CA LYS A 18 -12.22 10.01 -13.46
C LYS A 18 -12.09 9.00 -14.60
N LYS A 19 -12.02 9.45 -15.85
CA LYS A 19 -11.85 8.58 -17.02
C LYS A 19 -10.50 7.85 -16.96
N SER A 20 -9.40 8.55 -16.65
CA SER A 20 -8.09 7.92 -16.50
C SER A 20 -8.07 6.87 -15.37
N PHE A 21 -8.65 7.18 -14.20
CA PHE A 21 -8.69 6.26 -13.06
C PHE A 21 -9.67 5.10 -13.22
N ASN A 22 -10.82 5.30 -13.89
CA ASN A 22 -11.72 4.19 -14.24
C ASN A 22 -11.11 3.25 -15.27
N THR A 23 -10.21 3.74 -16.13
CA THR A 23 -9.43 2.89 -17.05
C THR A 23 -8.39 2.06 -16.29
N LEU A 24 -7.90 2.57 -15.16
CA LEU A 24 -6.95 1.90 -14.25
C LEU A 24 -7.63 0.91 -13.28
N GLN A 25 -8.88 0.51 -13.54
CA GLN A 25 -9.71 -0.35 -12.69
C GLN A 25 -8.86 -1.43 -11.97
N PRO A 26 -8.85 -1.50 -10.63
CA PRO A 26 -7.93 -2.35 -9.89
C PRO A 26 -8.29 -3.81 -10.13
N ARG A 27 -7.56 -4.46 -11.03
CA ARG A 27 -7.50 -5.91 -11.05
C ARG A 27 -6.64 -6.31 -9.86
N PHE A 28 -7.27 -6.93 -8.87
CA PHE A 28 -6.54 -7.52 -7.75
C PHE A 28 -5.64 -8.64 -8.29
N CYS A 29 -4.34 -8.36 -8.43
CA CYS A 29 -3.32 -9.38 -8.64
C CYS A 29 -3.03 -10.01 -7.27
N TYR A 30 -3.44 -11.27 -7.08
CA TYR A 30 -3.16 -11.99 -5.83
C TYR A 30 -1.74 -12.56 -5.87
N ALA A 31 -0.87 -12.09 -4.98
CA ALA A 31 0.46 -12.66 -4.81
C ALA A 31 0.37 -13.96 -4.00
N LEU A 32 0.80 -15.08 -4.59
CA LEU A 32 0.98 -16.33 -3.87
C LEU A 32 2.29 -16.29 -3.09
N ALA A 33 2.32 -16.93 -1.93
CA ALA A 33 3.55 -17.10 -1.18
C ALA A 33 4.60 -17.88 -2.03
N PRO A 34 5.89 -17.58 -1.90
CA PRO A 34 6.51 -16.69 -0.91
C PRO A 34 6.53 -15.21 -1.32
N HIS A 35 6.25 -14.31 -0.37
CA HIS A 35 6.30 -12.85 -0.56
C HIS A 35 7.73 -12.31 -0.47
N THR A 36 8.64 -12.81 -1.30
CA THR A 36 10.01 -12.25 -1.40
C THR A 36 10.01 -11.05 -2.36
N ALA A 37 11.06 -10.23 -2.28
CA ALA A 37 11.19 -9.04 -3.12
C ALA A 37 11.21 -9.41 -4.62
N GLU A 38 11.86 -10.52 -4.97
CA GLU A 38 11.99 -11.00 -6.34
C GLU A 38 10.65 -11.46 -6.90
N VAL A 39 9.93 -12.31 -6.17
CA VAL A 39 8.61 -12.84 -6.59
C VAL A 39 7.62 -11.68 -6.77
N LEU A 40 7.60 -10.75 -5.81
CA LEU A 40 6.70 -9.60 -5.89
C LEU A 40 7.08 -8.64 -7.04
N ALA A 41 8.36 -8.47 -7.32
CA ALA A 41 8.83 -7.64 -8.43
C ALA A 41 8.40 -8.21 -9.78
N ASP A 42 8.58 -9.51 -9.98
CA ASP A 42 8.15 -10.20 -11.20
C ASP A 42 6.63 -10.10 -11.39
N MET A 43 5.85 -10.36 -10.34
CA MET A 43 4.40 -10.23 -10.40
C MET A 43 3.94 -8.81 -10.71
N LEU A 44 4.57 -7.80 -10.10
CA LEU A 44 4.22 -6.41 -10.34
C LEU A 44 4.60 -5.99 -11.77
N LYS A 45 5.74 -6.45 -12.28
CA LYS A 45 6.16 -6.26 -13.67
C LYS A 45 5.14 -6.85 -14.65
N GLU A 46 4.68 -8.08 -14.41
CA GLU A 46 3.63 -8.70 -15.21
C GLU A 46 2.33 -7.87 -15.19
N CYS A 47 1.90 -7.38 -14.02
CA CYS A 47 0.71 -6.54 -13.93
C CYS A 47 0.91 -5.21 -14.71
N ILE A 48 2.06 -4.54 -14.60
CA ILE A 48 2.40 -3.31 -15.35
C ILE A 48 2.34 -3.54 -16.87
N GLN A 49 2.95 -4.63 -17.35
CA GLN A 49 2.95 -5.01 -18.76
C GLN A 49 1.54 -5.35 -19.25
N SER A 50 0.78 -6.13 -18.48
CA SER A 50 -0.58 -6.52 -18.83
C SER A 50 -1.53 -5.31 -18.95
N TRP A 51 -1.23 -4.24 -18.20
CA TRP A 51 -1.97 -2.98 -18.23
C TRP A 51 -1.43 -1.98 -19.25
N ASN A 52 -0.36 -2.33 -19.98
CA ASN A 52 0.34 -1.47 -20.94
C ASN A 52 0.81 -0.14 -20.30
N LEU A 53 1.34 -0.22 -19.07
CA LEU A 53 1.82 0.93 -18.31
C LEU A 53 3.35 1.13 -18.40
N ASP A 54 4.06 0.30 -19.15
CA ASP A 54 5.53 0.26 -19.23
C ASP A 54 6.19 1.61 -19.52
N LEU A 55 5.51 2.45 -20.31
CA LEU A 55 5.98 3.80 -20.69
C LEU A 55 5.15 4.93 -20.07
N ARG A 56 4.16 4.59 -19.24
CA ARG A 56 3.18 5.54 -18.71
C ARG A 56 3.04 5.48 -17.19
N LEU A 57 3.84 4.66 -16.52
CA LEU A 57 3.84 4.52 -15.07
C LEU A 57 4.58 5.70 -14.43
N PRO A 58 3.89 6.62 -13.72
CA PRO A 58 4.56 7.77 -13.13
C PRO A 58 5.17 7.43 -11.76
N THR A 59 4.45 6.64 -10.95
CA THR A 59 4.69 6.43 -9.53
C THR A 59 3.99 5.16 -9.07
N ILE A 60 4.60 4.42 -8.14
CA ILE A 60 4.01 3.33 -7.37
C ILE A 60 3.94 3.74 -5.89
N THR A 61 2.79 3.50 -5.24
CA THR A 61 2.62 3.76 -3.80
C THR A 61 2.46 2.46 -3.02
N MET A 62 3.24 2.27 -1.97
CA MET A 62 3.25 1.04 -1.17
C MET A 62 3.33 1.33 0.33
N ASP A 63 2.94 0.38 1.18
CA ASP A 63 3.15 0.48 2.62
C ASP A 63 4.65 0.43 2.97
N ASN A 64 4.98 0.86 4.19
CA ASN A 64 6.37 1.00 4.64
C ASN A 64 6.91 -0.36 5.12
N CYS A 65 7.26 -1.22 4.16
CA CYS A 65 7.80 -2.55 4.41
C CYS A 65 9.14 -2.73 3.69
N LYS A 66 10.15 -3.29 4.37
CA LYS A 66 11.49 -3.51 3.81
C LYS A 66 11.49 -4.35 2.53
N THR A 67 10.57 -5.32 2.44
CA THR A 67 10.41 -6.14 1.24
C THR A 67 10.01 -5.30 0.02
N ASN A 68 9.16 -4.28 0.23
CA ASN A 68 8.73 -3.38 -0.84
C ASN A 68 9.88 -2.50 -1.31
N ASP A 69 10.73 -2.02 -0.40
CA ASP A 69 11.91 -1.23 -0.77
C ASP A 69 12.85 -2.04 -1.68
N ALA A 70 13.18 -3.27 -1.27
CA ALA A 70 14.00 -4.17 -2.07
C ALA A 70 13.35 -4.52 -3.43
N MET A 71 12.03 -4.75 -3.45
CA MET A 71 11.27 -5.00 -4.67
C MET A 71 11.32 -3.80 -5.63
N MET A 72 11.19 -2.58 -5.10
CA MET A 72 11.24 -1.36 -5.90
C MET A 72 12.63 -1.11 -6.48
N ASP A 73 13.70 -1.48 -5.77
CA ASP A 73 15.06 -1.39 -6.29
C ASP A 73 15.29 -2.36 -7.47
N ILE A 74 14.73 -3.57 -7.40
CA ILE A 74 14.73 -4.51 -8.54
C ILE A 74 13.98 -3.88 -9.73
N LEU A 75 12.76 -3.39 -9.51
CA LEU A 75 11.93 -2.81 -10.58
C LEU A 75 12.54 -1.58 -11.23
N ARG A 76 13.28 -0.74 -10.51
CA ARG A 76 13.98 0.41 -11.12
C ARG A 76 14.96 -0.01 -12.21
N GLY A 77 15.58 -1.18 -12.09
CA GLY A 77 16.50 -1.73 -13.09
C GLY A 77 15.82 -2.16 -14.39
N GLU A 78 14.51 -2.37 -14.37
CA GLU A 78 13.74 -2.86 -15.53
C GLU A 78 13.31 -1.74 -16.49
N PHE A 79 13.27 -0.49 -16.02
CA PHE A 79 12.85 0.64 -16.83
C PHE A 79 14.05 1.29 -17.53
N PRO A 80 13.95 1.66 -18.82
CA PRO A 80 15.01 2.38 -19.52
C PRO A 80 15.39 3.66 -18.79
N TYR A 81 16.68 4.00 -18.79
CA TYR A 81 17.17 5.22 -18.15
C TYR A 81 16.44 6.46 -18.68
N GLY A 82 15.92 7.28 -17.76
CA GLY A 82 15.19 8.50 -18.09
C GLY A 82 13.76 8.31 -18.61
N SER A 83 13.24 7.08 -18.66
CA SER A 83 11.83 6.81 -19.02
C SER A 83 10.85 7.16 -17.90
N LEU A 84 11.33 7.14 -16.64
CA LEU A 84 10.53 7.43 -15.46
C LEU A 84 10.37 8.94 -15.24
N LEU A 85 9.19 9.32 -14.73
CA LEU A 85 8.88 10.70 -14.37
C LEU A 85 9.93 11.29 -13.40
N LEU A 86 10.39 12.51 -13.67
CA LEU A 86 11.45 13.19 -12.89
C LEU A 86 12.70 12.30 -12.70
N TYR A 87 13.10 11.56 -13.74
CA TYR A 87 14.24 10.64 -13.70
C TYR A 87 14.15 9.58 -12.59
N GLY A 88 12.92 9.18 -12.23
CA GLY A 88 12.67 8.16 -11.20
C GLY A 88 12.67 8.67 -9.75
N GLN A 89 12.81 9.98 -9.51
CA GLN A 89 12.79 10.57 -8.17
C GLN A 89 11.48 10.29 -7.41
N VAL A 90 10.36 10.22 -8.13
CA VAL A 90 9.02 9.99 -7.56
C VAL A 90 8.47 8.61 -7.91
N PHE A 91 9.34 7.66 -8.28
CA PHE A 91 8.92 6.34 -8.72
C PHE A 91 8.32 5.49 -7.59
N HIS A 92 8.82 5.66 -6.36
CA HIS A 92 8.31 4.98 -5.17
C HIS A 92 7.92 6.02 -4.12
N MET A 93 6.71 5.88 -3.55
CA MET A 93 6.28 6.70 -2.41
C MET A 93 5.49 5.88 -1.40
N CYS A 94 5.56 6.25 -0.12
CA CYS A 94 4.79 5.60 0.91
C CYS A 94 3.27 5.84 0.73
N CYS A 95 2.48 4.83 1.05
CA CYS A 95 1.03 4.89 1.04
C CYS A 95 0.54 5.84 2.13
N CYS A 96 -0.22 6.87 1.75
CA CYS A 96 -0.76 7.85 2.69
C CYS A 96 -1.65 7.21 3.74
N ALA A 97 -2.45 6.19 3.38
CA ALA A 97 -3.28 5.47 4.34
C ALA A 97 -2.44 4.73 5.38
N HIS A 98 -1.29 4.16 4.98
CA HIS A 98 -0.37 3.51 5.90
C HIS A 98 0.29 4.52 6.84
N ILE A 99 0.76 5.67 6.33
CA ILE A 99 1.30 6.76 7.16
C ILE A 99 0.27 7.25 8.17
N SER A 100 -0.97 7.49 7.74
CA SER A 100 -2.06 7.87 8.64
C SER A 100 -2.31 6.81 9.72
N ASN A 101 -2.27 5.53 9.35
CA ASN A 101 -2.40 4.43 10.32
C ASN A 101 -1.24 4.46 11.33
N LEU A 102 0.01 4.68 10.91
CA LEU A 102 1.16 4.79 11.82
C LEU A 102 1.01 5.97 12.79
N ILE A 103 0.62 7.15 12.31
CA ILE A 103 0.40 8.34 13.16
C ILE A 103 -0.69 8.07 14.19
N VAL A 104 -1.82 7.47 13.77
CA VAL A 104 -2.92 7.14 14.68
C VAL A 104 -2.49 6.09 15.70
N GLN A 105 -1.76 5.05 15.29
CA GLN A 105 -1.27 4.02 16.21
C GLN A 105 -0.29 4.59 17.23
N ASP A 106 0.65 5.44 16.80
CA ASP A 106 1.60 6.12 17.67
C ASP A 106 0.88 7.02 18.68
N GLY A 107 -0.05 7.87 18.23
CA GLY A 107 -0.86 8.72 19.10
C GLY A 107 -1.71 7.93 20.10
N LEU A 108 -2.36 6.85 19.67
CA LEU A 108 -3.16 6.00 20.56
C LEU A 108 -2.30 5.25 21.59
N SER A 109 -1.06 4.91 21.24
CA SER A 109 -0.13 4.25 22.16
C SER A 109 0.21 5.11 23.38
N VAL A 110 0.20 6.44 23.24
CA VAL A 110 0.48 7.35 24.35
C VAL A 110 -0.76 7.59 25.22
N VAL A 111 -1.95 7.63 24.62
CA VAL A 111 -3.16 8.12 25.31
C VAL A 111 -4.00 6.99 25.91
N VAL A 112 -4.09 5.84 25.26
CA VAL A 112 -5.03 4.76 25.64
C VAL A 112 -4.43 3.36 25.64
N ALA A 113 -3.09 3.22 25.61
CA ALA A 113 -2.42 1.92 25.58
C ALA A 113 -2.92 0.95 26.65
N ASP A 114 -3.03 1.38 27.91
CA ASP A 114 -3.50 0.53 29.01
C ASP A 114 -4.94 0.04 28.81
N SER A 115 -5.82 0.92 28.33
CA SER A 115 -7.22 0.56 28.07
C SER A 115 -7.32 -0.43 26.91
N VAL A 116 -6.56 -0.22 25.84
CA VAL A 116 -6.48 -1.14 24.70
C VAL A 116 -5.90 -2.49 25.14
N GLN A 117 -4.87 -2.49 25.98
CA GLN A 117 -4.25 -3.72 26.47
C GLN A 117 -5.23 -4.54 27.32
N ARG A 118 -5.98 -3.91 28.24
CA ARG A 118 -7.01 -4.59 29.04
C ARG A 118 -8.11 -5.23 28.18
N ILE A 119 -8.52 -4.56 27.10
CA ILE A 119 -9.46 -5.13 26.12
C ILE A 119 -8.82 -6.32 25.42
N ARG A 120 -7.57 -6.21 24.95
CA ARG A 120 -6.83 -7.32 24.31
C ARG A 120 -6.69 -8.52 25.24
N ASP A 121 -6.37 -8.31 26.51
CA ASP A 121 -6.24 -9.37 27.52
C ASP A 121 -7.59 -10.07 27.76
N SER A 122 -8.67 -9.28 27.80
CA SER A 122 -10.03 -9.82 27.93
C SER A 122 -10.42 -10.66 26.71
N VAL A 123 -10.17 -10.16 25.49
CA VAL A 123 -10.44 -10.90 24.25
C VAL A 123 -9.59 -12.17 24.19
N MET A 124 -8.30 -12.08 24.52
CA MET A 124 -7.36 -13.20 24.54
C MET A 124 -7.79 -14.28 25.55
N PHE A 125 -8.30 -13.88 26.72
CA PHE A 125 -8.82 -14.81 27.72
C PHE A 125 -9.95 -15.67 27.16
N TRP A 126 -10.86 -15.09 26.36
CA TRP A 126 -11.94 -15.83 25.71
C TRP A 126 -11.46 -16.65 24.51
N ALA A 127 -10.60 -16.07 23.67
CA ALA A 127 -10.16 -16.68 22.41
C ALA A 127 -9.17 -17.84 22.58
N THR A 128 -8.47 -17.95 23.72
CA THR A 128 -7.44 -18.99 23.94
C THR A 128 -7.99 -20.37 24.26
N SER A 129 -9.28 -20.52 24.54
CA SER A 129 -9.86 -21.83 24.84
C SER A 129 -11.27 -21.97 24.28
N ASP A 130 -11.44 -22.92 23.37
CA ASP A 130 -12.74 -23.27 22.78
C ASP A 130 -13.79 -23.61 23.85
N LYS A 131 -13.35 -24.18 25.00
CA LYS A 131 -14.24 -24.48 26.14
C LYS A 131 -14.83 -23.23 26.79
N ARG A 132 -14.14 -22.08 26.73
CA ARG A 132 -14.64 -20.81 27.29
C ARG A 132 -15.66 -20.17 26.35
N ILE A 133 -15.46 -20.30 25.05
CA ILE A 133 -16.42 -19.86 24.02
C ILE A 133 -17.71 -20.68 24.12
N GLN A 134 -17.61 -22.01 24.18
CA GLN A 134 -18.77 -22.91 24.31
C GLN A 134 -19.58 -22.74 25.61
N LYS A 135 -18.99 -22.14 26.66
CA LYS A 135 -19.68 -21.87 27.93
C LYS A 135 -20.34 -20.48 27.96
N PHE A 136 -20.01 -19.64 26.98
CA PHE A 136 -20.54 -18.29 26.84
C PHE A 136 -21.76 -18.26 25.91
N GLU A 137 -21.77 -19.11 24.87
CA GLU A 137 -22.97 -19.45 24.08
C GLU A 137 -23.98 -20.27 24.90
#